data_AF-A0A927MIX6-F1
#
_entry.id   AF-A0A927MIX6-F1
#
_cell.length_a   1.000
_cell.length_b   1.000
_cell.length_c   1.000
_cell.angle_alpha   90.00
_cell.angle_beta   90.00
_cell.angle_gamma   90.00
#
_symmetry.space_group_name_H-M   'P 1'
#
loop_
_entity.id
_entity.type
_entity.pdbx_description
1 polymer ?
#
loop_
_entity_poly.entity_id
_entity_poly.type
_entity_poly.pdbx_seq_one_letter_code
_entity_poly.pdbx_strand_id
1 'polypeptide(L)' 'MKKFIPLVIVALCTQLMVMIMWGEHVWFSKLAFGSVEGTRLGQIQPTLWFVFVLEIILLAYCFKKHNE' A
#
# COMPACT_ATOMS: atom_id res chain seq x y z
N MET A 1 -9.54 -0.44 22.20
CA MET A 1 -9.24 0.37 21.00
C MET A 1 -7.78 0.84 20.93
N LYS A 2 -7.23 1.45 21.98
CA LYS A 2 -5.83 1.98 21.98
C LYS A 2 -4.73 0.96 21.61
N LYS A 3 -4.92 -0.33 21.91
CA LYS A 3 -3.96 -1.42 21.57
C LYS A 3 -3.97 -1.82 20.08
N PHE A 4 -5.04 -1.52 19.34
CA PHE A 4 -5.16 -1.86 17.92
C PHE A 4 -4.55 -0.79 17.01
N ILE A 5 -4.56 0.48 17.43
CA ILE A 5 -3.95 1.61 16.71
C ILE A 5 -2.50 1.33 16.29
N PRO A 6 -1.58 0.88 17.18
CA PRO A 6 -0.21 0.59 16.77
C PRO A 6 -0.13 -0.57 15.77
N LEU A 7 -1.02 -1.56 15.88
CA LEU A 7 -1.04 -2.71 14.97
C LEU A 7 -1.49 -2.30 13.55
N VAL A 8 -2.46 -1.38 13.44
CA VAL A 8 -2.88 -0.82 12.16
C VAL A 8 -1.80 0.10 11.56
N ILE A 9 -1.11 0.88 12.39
CA ILE A 9 0.03 1.70 11.91
C ILE A 9 1.13 0.81 11.33
N VAL A 10 1.48 -0.29 12.01
CA VAL A 10 2.46 -1.26 11.51
C VAL A 10 1.99 -1.85 10.18
N ALA A 11 0.72 -2.26 10.07
CA ALA A 11 0.16 -2.78 8.82
C ALA A 11 0.28 -1.78 7.66
N LEU A 12 -0.08 -0.51 7.89
CA LEU A 12 0.05 0.56 6.89
C LEU A 12 1.51 0.79 6.47
N CYS A 13 2.44 0.80 7.43
CA CYS A 13 3.87 0.94 7.14
C CYS A 13 4.39 -0.24 6.29
N THR A 14 3.99 -1.48 6.61
CA THR A 14 4.38 -2.66 5.84
C THR A 14 3.79 -2.62 4.43
N GLN A 15 2.52 -2.24 4.27
CA GLN A 15 1.92 -2.08 2.93
C GLN A 15 2.60 -0.99 2.11
N LEU A 16 2.95 0.14 2.73
CA LEU A 16 3.70 1.21 2.06
C LEU A 16 5.07 0.71 1.57
N MET A 17 5.80 -0.04 2.40
CA MET A 17 7.06 -0.67 2.00
C MET A 17 6.87 -1.60 0.80
N VAL A 18 5.84 -2.46 0.81
CA VAL A 18 5.56 -3.37 -0.32
C VAL A 18 5.27 -2.60 -1.61
N MET A 19 4.50 -1.50 -1.54
CA MET A 19 4.24 -0.66 -2.71
C MET A 19 5.52 -0.01 -3.27
N ILE A 20 6.43 0.45 -2.39
CA ILE A 20 7.72 1.01 -2.80
C ILE A 20 8.60 -0.06 -3.44
N MET A 21 8.73 -1.23 -2.81
CA MET A 21 9.51 -2.36 -3.35
C MET A 21 8.98 -2.82 -4.71
N TRP A 22 7.65 -2.82 -4.90
CA TRP A 22 7.07 -3.10 -6.21
C TRP A 22 7.45 -2.05 -7.25
N GLY A 23 7.36 -0.76 -6.88
CA GLY A 23 7.79 0.34 -7.75
C GLY A 23 9.26 0.24 -8.15
N GLU A 24 10.13 -0.08 -7.18
CA GLU A 24 11.55 -0.34 -7.42
C GLU A 24 11.77 -1.55 -8.32
N HIS A 25 11.06 -2.66 -8.08
CA HIS A 25 11.15 -3.84 -8.93
C HIS A 25 10.77 -3.55 -10.38
N VAL A 26 9.67 -2.83 -10.60
CA VAL A 26 9.25 -2.38 -11.94
C VAL A 26 10.32 -1.46 -12.55
N TRP A 27 10.87 -0.53 -11.78
CA TRP A 27 11.91 0.39 -12.24
C TRP A 27 13.21 -0.32 -12.62
N PHE A 28 13.71 -1.22 -11.78
CA PHE A 28 14.90 -2.03 -12.06
C PHE A 28 14.70 -2.94 -13.26
N SER A 29 13.50 -3.50 -13.42
CA SER A 29 13.15 -4.29 -14.62
C SER A 29 13.22 -3.43 -15.89
N LYS A 30 12.75 -2.18 -15.85
CA LYS A 30 12.91 -1.23 -16.98
C LYS A 30 14.38 -0.97 -17.32
N LEU A 31 15.22 -0.79 -16.30
CA LEU A 31 16.65 -0.53 -16.48
C LEU A 31 17.40 -1.74 -17.05
N ALA A 32 17.08 -2.94 -16.57
CA ALA A 32 17.76 -4.18 -16.98
C ALA A 32 17.41 -4.62 -18.41
N PHE A 33 16.13 -4.48 -18.80
CA PHE A 33 15.61 -5.02 -20.07
C PHE A 33 15.37 -3.94 -21.15
N GLY A 34 15.65 -2.67 -20.86
CA GLY A 34 15.50 -1.54 -21.79
C GLY A 34 14.05 -1.23 -22.20
N SER A 35 13.08 -1.98 -21.67
CA SER A 35 11.65 -1.81 -21.90
C SER A 35 10.88 -2.20 -20.65
N VAL A 36 9.64 -1.73 -20.53
CA VAL A 36 8.78 -2.17 -19.43
C VAL A 36 8.12 -3.48 -19.82
N GLU A 37 8.51 -4.58 -19.20
CA GLU A 37 7.76 -5.83 -19.32
C GLU A 37 6.43 -5.74 -18.55
N GLY A 38 5.36 -6.28 -19.14
CA GLY A 38 4.04 -6.32 -18.54
C GLY A 38 3.08 -5.20 -18.95
N THR A 39 1.78 -5.43 -18.71
CA THR A 39 0.71 -4.48 -19.00
C THR A 39 0.80 -3.26 -18.07
N ARG A 40 0.24 -2.11 -18.48
CA ARG A 40 0.15 -0.90 -17.62
C ARG A 40 -0.49 -1.18 -16.25
N LEU A 41 -1.40 -2.16 -16.21
CA LEU A 41 -2.05 -2.66 -14.99
C LEU A 41 -1.18 -3.63 -14.17
N GLY A 42 -0.15 -4.24 -14.75
CA GLY A 42 0.88 -4.96 -14.01
C GLY A 42 1.91 -4.02 -13.38
N GLN A 43 2.15 -2.87 -14.00
CA GLN A 43 3.09 -1.86 -13.49
C GLN A 43 2.55 -1.12 -12.26
N ILE A 44 1.24 -0.82 -12.25
CA ILE A 44 0.54 -0.26 -11.09
C ILE A 44 -0.26 -1.39 -10.48
N GLN A 45 0.13 -1.90 -9.32
CA GLN A 45 -0.54 -3.03 -8.66
C GLN A 45 -1.84 -2.53 -7.99
N PRO A 46 -3.02 -2.58 -8.65
CA PRO A 46 -4.19 -1.80 -8.24
C PRO A 46 -4.81 -2.34 -6.95
N THR A 47 -4.65 -3.65 -6.72
CA THR A 47 -5.08 -4.34 -5.51
C THR A 47 -4.41 -3.76 -4.26
N LEU A 48 -3.10 -3.48 -4.32
CA LEU A 48 -2.37 -2.90 -3.18
C LEU A 48 -2.90 -1.50 -2.84
N TRP A 49 -3.14 -0.68 -3.87
CA TRP A 49 -3.73 0.64 -3.71
C TRP A 49 -5.15 0.59 -3.11
N PHE A 50 -5.98 -0.33 -3.59
CA PHE A 50 -7.33 -0.50 -3.09
C PHE A 50 -7.35 -0.93 -1.62
N VAL A 51 -6.52 -1.92 -1.25
CA VAL A 51 -6.39 -2.39 0.13
C VAL A 51 -5.89 -1.27 1.05
N PHE A 52 -4.91 -0.48 0.60
CA PHE A 52 -4.36 0.64 1.36
C PHE A 52 -5.41 1.74 1.63
N VAL A 53 -6.20 2.11 0.61
CA VAL A 53 -7.28 3.09 0.77
C VAL A 53 -8.36 2.57 1.74
N LEU A 54 -8.72 1.30 1.65
CA LEU A 54 -9.72 0.69 2.50
C LEU A 54 -9.28 0.66 3.97
N GLU A 55 -8.00 0.37 4.24
CA GLU A 55 -7.42 0.46 5.59
C GLU A 55 -7.43 1.89 6.15
N ILE A 56 -7.10 2.90 5.34
CA ILE A 56 -7.18 4.31 5.76
C ILE A 56 -8.60 4.70 6.15
N ILE A 57 -9.61 4.27 5.36
CA ILE A 57 -11.02 4.54 5.65
C ILE A 57 -11.44 3.88 6.97
N LEU A 58 -11.06 2.62 7.19
CA LEU A 58 -11.33 1.90 8.44
C LEU A 58 -10.69 2.60 9.64
N LEU A 59 -9.46 3.09 9.48
CA LEU A 59 -8.73 3.80 10.52
C LEU A 59 -9.41 5.14 10.86
N ALA A 60 -9.83 5.90 9.86
CA ALA A 60 -10.58 7.15 10.04
C ALA A 60 -11.92 6.91 10.75
N TYR A 61 -12.65 5.85 10.38
CA TYR A 61 -13.89 5.45 11.05
C TYR A 61 -13.67 5.06 12.51
N CYS A 62 -12.63 4.26 12.78
CA CYS A 62 -12.26 3.88 14.14
C CYS A 62 -11.89 5.09 15.00
N PHE A 63 -11.16 6.07 14.45
CA PHE A 63 -10.82 7.30 15.15
C PHE A 63 -12.04 8.17 15.45
N LYS A 64 -12.95 8.30 14.48
CA LYS A 64 -14.21 9.03 14.70
C LYS A 64 -15.02 8.43 15.84
N LYS A 65 -15.21 7.11 15.83
CA LYS A 65 -15.95 6.39 16.89
C LYS A 65 -15.26 6.40 18.26
N HIS A 66 -13.94 6.55 18.31
CA HIS A 66 -13.22 6.69 19.58
C HIS A 66 -13.40 8.09 20.21
N ASN A 67 -13.71 9.11 19.41
CA ASN A 67 -13.86 10.49 19.85
C ASN A 67 -15.31 10.90 20.16
N GLU A 68 -16.29 10.10 19.74
CA GLU A 68 -17.71 10.18 20.14
C GLU A 68 -17.93 9.50 21.50
#